data_AF-A0A453HKH5-F1
#
_entry.id   AF-A0A453HKH5-F1
#
_cell.length_a   1.000
_cell.length_b   1.000
_cell.length_c   1.000
_cell.angle_alpha   90.00
_cell.angle_beta   90.00
_cell.angle_gamma   90.00
#
_symmetry.space_group_name_H-M   'P 1'
#
loop_
_entity.id
_entity.type
_entity.pdbx_description
1 polymer ?
#
loop_
_entity_poly.entity_id
_entity_poly.type
_entity_poly.pdbx_seq_one_letter_code
_entity_poly.pdbx_strand_id
1 'polypeptide(L)'
;QDNNIEYWRNFVNEYFAPTAKKRWCVSLYGSGRQTTGVFPQDVWHCEICNRKPGRGFETTVEVLPRLCQIKYASGTLEELLYIDMPRESQNASGQIILDYAKAIQESVFDQLRVVREGHLRIVFNPDLKIASWEFCARRHEELIPRRSIIPQ
;
A
#
# COMPACT_ATOMS: atom_id res chain seq x y z
N GLN A 1 -5.58 9.62 22.55
CA GLN A 1 -6.89 10.04 22.01
C GLN A 1 -6.72 10.66 20.62
N ASP A 2 -5.62 10.32 19.92
CA ASP A 2 -5.01 11.23 18.94
C ASP A 2 -5.16 10.76 17.48
N ASN A 3 -5.65 9.54 17.25
CA ASN A 3 -5.86 8.95 15.92
C ASN A 3 -7.35 8.64 15.65
N ASN A 4 -8.24 9.56 16.02
CA ASN A 4 -9.68 9.41 15.77
C ASN A 4 -10.01 9.51 14.26
N ILE A 5 -11.26 9.32 13.87
CA ILE A 5 -11.63 9.32 12.44
C ILE A 5 -11.41 10.68 11.76
N GLU A 6 -11.49 11.78 12.51
CA GLU A 6 -11.26 13.13 11.98
C GLU A 6 -9.79 13.36 11.64
N TYR A 7 -8.88 12.91 12.51
CA TYR A 7 -7.44 12.89 12.21
C TYR A 7 -7.16 12.18 10.88
N TRP A 8 -7.73 10.99 10.66
CA TRP A 8 -7.51 10.24 9.42
C TRP A 8 -8.14 10.90 8.19
N ARG A 9 -9.26 11.61 8.34
CA ARG A 9 -9.84 12.41 7.25
C ARG A 9 -8.92 13.56 6.87
N ASN A 10 -8.40 14.29 7.85
CA ASN A 10 -7.47 15.39 7.63
C ASN A 10 -6.18 14.90 6.96
N PHE A 11 -5.61 13.81 7.47
CA PHE A 11 -4.44 13.16 6.86
C PHE A 11 -4.68 12.80 5.38
N VAL A 12 -5.79 12.13 5.08
CA VAL A 12 -6.10 11.75 3.68
C VAL A 12 -6.30 12.98 2.80
N ASN A 13 -7.02 13.99 3.29
CA ASN A 13 -7.26 15.23 2.55
C ASN A 13 -5.99 16.06 2.31
N GLU A 14 -5.02 15.99 3.21
CA GLU A 14 -3.73 16.67 3.08
C GLU A 14 -2.91 16.07 1.93
N TYR A 15 -2.77 14.75 1.89
CA TYR A 15 -1.84 14.07 0.98
C TYR A 15 -2.47 13.51 -0.30
N PHE A 16 -3.76 13.17 -0.32
CA PHE A 16 -4.41 12.53 -1.46
C PHE A 16 -5.33 13.50 -2.22
N ALA A 17 -5.35 13.37 -3.55
CA ALA A 17 -6.30 14.08 -4.40
C ALA A 17 -7.72 13.51 -4.23
N PRO A 18 -8.79 14.29 -4.44
CA PRO A 18 -10.18 13.82 -4.21
C PRO A 18 -10.62 12.60 -5.03
N THR A 19 -9.93 12.29 -6.13
CA THR A 19 -10.22 11.13 -6.99
C THR A 19 -9.14 10.06 -6.90
N ALA A 20 -8.28 10.13 -5.89
CA ALA A 20 -7.12 9.26 -5.80
C ALA A 20 -7.50 7.81 -5.54
N LYS A 21 -6.64 6.92 -6.05
CA LYS A 21 -6.77 5.47 -5.89
C LYS A 21 -5.54 4.92 -5.20
N LYS A 22 -5.76 4.05 -4.21
CA LYS A 22 -4.72 3.23 -3.59
C LYS A 22 -4.91 1.79 -4.06
N ARG A 23 -3.93 1.24 -4.77
CA ARG A 23 -3.95 -0.10 -5.34
C ARG A 23 -2.87 -0.96 -4.69
N TRP A 24 -3.22 -2.20 -4.39
CA TRP A 24 -2.29 -3.18 -3.86
C TRP A 24 -2.40 -4.47 -4.67
N CYS A 25 -1.31 -4.87 -5.31
CA CYS A 25 -1.24 -6.08 -6.11
C CYS A 25 -0.43 -7.16 -5.38
N VAL A 26 -1.00 -8.37 -5.32
CA VAL A 26 -0.38 -9.58 -4.77
C VAL A 26 -0.25 -10.68 -5.82
N SER A 27 -0.35 -10.32 -7.10
CA SER A 27 -0.31 -11.29 -8.21
C SER A 27 0.97 -12.14 -8.21
N LEU A 28 2.08 -11.56 -7.76
CA LEU A 28 3.40 -12.19 -7.71
C LEU A 28 3.68 -12.94 -6.41
N TYR A 29 2.81 -12.85 -5.40
CA TYR A 29 2.88 -13.78 -4.27
C TYR A 29 2.71 -15.20 -4.81
N GLY A 30 3.28 -16.18 -4.13
CA GLY A 30 3.17 -17.58 -4.54
C GLY A 30 1.72 -18.07 -4.68
N SER A 31 1.57 -19.39 -4.81
CA SER A 31 0.29 -20.09 -5.00
C SER A 31 -0.66 -20.01 -3.79
N GLY A 32 -0.74 -18.87 -3.10
CA GLY A 32 -1.74 -18.59 -2.08
C GLY A 32 -3.14 -18.51 -2.69
N ARG A 33 -4.14 -18.90 -1.89
CA ARG A 33 -5.57 -18.83 -2.22
C ARG A 33 -5.92 -17.46 -2.79
N GLN A 34 -6.82 -17.44 -3.77
CA GLN A 34 -7.40 -16.20 -4.29
C GLN A 34 -7.96 -15.42 -3.09
N THR A 35 -7.42 -14.24 -2.82
CA THR A 35 -8.04 -13.30 -1.89
C THR A 35 -9.29 -12.81 -2.62
N THR A 36 -10.43 -13.44 -2.37
CA THR A 36 -11.73 -12.92 -2.80
C THR A 36 -11.91 -11.57 -2.13
N GLY A 37 -11.65 -10.51 -2.89
CA GLY A 37 -11.93 -9.15 -2.45
C GLY A 37 -13.42 -9.01 -2.11
N VAL A 38 -13.74 -8.07 -1.23
CA VAL A 38 -15.09 -7.80 -0.73
C VAL A 38 -16.01 -7.17 -1.80
N PHE A 39 -15.45 -6.81 -2.96
CA PHE A 39 -16.17 -6.12 -4.03
C PHE A 39 -16.16 -6.95 -5.33
N PRO A 40 -17.31 -7.10 -6.01
CA PRO A 40 -17.33 -7.68 -7.34
C PRO A 40 -16.56 -6.73 -8.26
N GLN A 41 -15.42 -7.18 -8.78
CA GLN A 41 -14.66 -6.41 -9.75
C GLN A 41 -14.49 -7.26 -11.01
N ASP A 42 -14.63 -6.58 -12.15
CA ASP A 42 -14.00 -6.98 -13.40
C ASP A 42 -12.59 -7.50 -13.13
N VAL A 43 -12.11 -8.36 -14.03
CA VAL A 43 -10.78 -8.99 -13.93
C VAL A 43 -9.73 -7.97 -13.45
N TRP A 44 -9.13 -8.21 -12.28
CA TRP A 44 -8.08 -7.33 -11.75
C TRP A 44 -6.87 -7.35 -12.70
N HIS A 45 -6.37 -6.17 -13.04
CA HIS A 45 -5.17 -6.02 -13.87
C HIS A 45 -4.15 -5.16 -13.14
N CYS A 46 -2.89 -5.60 -13.16
CA CYS A 46 -1.80 -4.82 -12.58
C CYS A 46 -0.87 -4.34 -13.70
N GLU A 47 -0.79 -3.03 -13.89
CA GLU A 47 0.04 -2.37 -14.91
C GLU A 47 1.53 -2.32 -14.54
N ILE A 48 1.91 -2.83 -13.36
CA ILE A 48 3.30 -2.95 -12.93
C ILE A 48 3.87 -4.32 -13.31
N CYS A 49 3.14 -5.41 -13.00
CA CYS A 49 3.59 -6.77 -13.30
C CYS A 49 2.91 -7.40 -14.53
N ASN A 50 1.99 -6.68 -15.18
CA ASN A 50 1.26 -7.07 -16.39
C ASN A 50 0.49 -8.40 -16.29
N ARG A 51 0.14 -8.86 -15.07
CA ARG A 51 -0.64 -10.08 -14.86
C ARG A 51 -2.12 -9.83 -15.18
N LYS A 52 -2.67 -10.68 -16.07
CA LYS A 52 -4.07 -10.70 -16.52
C LYS A 52 -4.55 -12.16 -16.61
N PRO A 53 -5.48 -12.65 -15.76
CA PRO A 53 -5.99 -11.99 -14.56
C PRO A 53 -4.87 -11.82 -13.52
N GLY A 54 -4.87 -10.70 -12.82
CA GLY A 54 -4.06 -10.50 -11.62
C GLY A 54 -4.86 -10.72 -10.34
N ARG A 55 -4.22 -10.49 -9.20
CA ARG A 55 -4.79 -10.50 -7.85
C ARG A 55 -4.42 -9.22 -7.12
N GLY A 56 -5.39 -8.58 -6.48
CA GLY A 56 -5.18 -7.36 -5.72
C GLY A 56 -6.48 -6.70 -5.29
N PHE A 57 -6.37 -5.51 -4.73
CA PHE A 57 -7.50 -4.67 -4.31
C PHE A 57 -7.21 -3.20 -4.59
N GLU A 58 -8.28 -2.47 -4.91
CA GLU A 58 -8.28 -1.02 -5.10
C GLU A 58 -9.16 -0.38 -4.02
N THR A 59 -8.74 0.78 -3.58
CA THR A 59 -9.41 1.54 -2.54
C THR A 59 -9.43 3.00 -2.95
N THR A 60 -10.57 3.66 -2.77
CA THR A 60 -10.75 5.07 -3.07
C THR A 60 -10.59 5.92 -1.83
N VAL A 61 -10.39 7.23 -2.00
CA VAL A 61 -10.12 8.15 -0.88
C VAL A 61 -11.23 8.21 0.16
N GLU A 62 -12.48 7.95 -0.20
CA GLU A 62 -13.63 8.02 0.71
C GLU A 62 -13.54 6.98 1.83
N VAL A 63 -12.92 5.82 1.54
CA VAL A 63 -12.80 4.71 2.49
C VAL A 63 -11.41 4.64 3.16
N LEU A 64 -10.40 5.32 2.61
CA LEU A 64 -9.04 5.33 3.17
C LEU A 64 -8.96 5.73 4.65
N PRO A 65 -9.66 6.79 5.13
CA PRO A 65 -9.60 7.18 6.54
C PRO A 65 -10.00 6.05 7.48
N ARG A 66 -11.05 5.31 7.10
CA ARG A 66 -11.54 4.19 7.90
C ARG A 66 -10.59 3.00 7.87
N LEU A 67 -9.98 2.70 6.72
CA LEU A 67 -8.98 1.64 6.63
C LEU A 67 -7.72 1.95 7.44
N CYS A 68 -7.24 3.21 7.43
CA CYS A 68 -6.14 3.63 8.29
C CYS A 68 -6.51 3.44 9.76
N GLN A 69 -7.69 3.90 10.17
CA GLN A 69 -8.14 3.72 11.55
C GLN A 69 -8.18 2.24 11.97
N ILE A 70 -8.74 1.36 11.14
CA ILE A 70 -8.82 -0.07 11.42
C ILE A 70 -7.41 -0.68 11.52
N LYS A 71 -6.50 -0.32 10.62
CA LYS A 71 -5.11 -0.82 10.59
C LYS A 71 -4.35 -0.52 11.89
N TYR A 72 -4.47 0.69 12.41
CA TYR A 72 -3.82 1.05 13.68
C TYR A 72 -4.58 0.50 14.89
N ALA A 73 -5.92 0.43 14.83
CA ALA A 73 -6.73 -0.21 15.88
C ALA A 73 -6.45 -1.72 16.01
N SER A 74 -5.98 -2.39 14.95
CA SER A 74 -5.57 -3.80 14.98
C SER A 74 -4.16 -4.03 15.54
N GLY A 75 -3.55 -3.04 16.19
CA GLY A 75 -2.26 -3.18 16.87
C GLY A 75 -1.02 -2.85 16.04
N THR A 76 -1.17 -2.25 14.86
CA THR A 76 -0.03 -1.70 14.12
C THR A 76 0.55 -0.52 14.89
N LEU A 77 1.84 -0.58 15.23
CA LEU A 77 2.56 0.48 15.94
C LEU A 77 3.16 1.48 14.96
N GLU A 78 3.82 0.97 13.91
CA GLU A 78 4.52 1.79 12.92
C GLU A 78 4.38 1.23 11.51
N GLU A 79 4.51 2.14 10.56
CA GLU A 79 4.52 1.87 9.12
C GLU A 79 5.72 2.58 8.49
N LEU A 80 6.69 1.79 8.04
CA LEU A 80 7.92 2.29 7.46
C LEU A 80 7.93 1.95 5.97
N LEU A 81 8.33 2.92 5.15
CA LEU A 81 8.48 2.77 3.72
C LEU A 81 9.92 3.10 3.34
N TYR A 82 10.67 2.07 2.93
CA TYR A 82 12.03 2.22 2.45
C TYR A 82 12.03 2.20 0.92
N ILE A 83 12.55 3.25 0.33
CA ILE A 83 12.57 3.48 -1.12
C ILE A 83 13.94 4.00 -1.54
N ASP A 84 14.41 3.53 -2.70
CA ASP A 84 15.61 4.06 -3.36
C ASP A 84 15.25 5.25 -4.27
N MET A 85 16.20 5.78 -5.04
CA MET A 85 15.92 6.84 -6.03
C MET A 85 14.90 6.36 -7.08
N PRO A 86 13.79 7.10 -7.31
CA PRO A 86 12.81 6.72 -8.32
C PRO A 86 13.31 7.02 -9.74
N ARG A 87 12.69 6.37 -10.71
CA ARG A 87 12.62 6.89 -12.08
C ARG A 87 11.46 7.88 -12.14
N GLU A 88 11.77 9.16 -12.30
CA GLU A 88 10.78 10.21 -12.47
C GLU A 88 10.44 10.40 -13.95
N SER A 89 9.16 10.60 -14.23
CA SER A 89 8.64 10.96 -15.56
C SER A 89 7.39 11.82 -15.43
N GLN A 90 7.01 12.51 -16.50
CA GLN A 90 5.74 13.25 -16.57
C GLN A 90 4.89 12.70 -17.71
N ASN A 91 3.58 12.59 -17.48
CA ASN A 91 2.64 12.20 -18.50
C ASN A 91 2.04 13.41 -19.24
N ALA A 92 1.23 13.15 -20.27
CA ALA A 92 0.62 14.20 -21.09
C ALA A 92 -0.35 15.11 -20.32
N SER A 93 -0.85 14.69 -19.16
CA SER A 93 -1.69 15.52 -18.27
C SER A 93 -0.89 16.32 -17.24
N GLY A 94 0.45 16.32 -17.32
CA GLY A 94 1.32 17.06 -16.41
C GLY A 94 1.45 16.42 -15.02
N GLN A 95 1.03 15.17 -14.85
CA GLN A 95 1.19 14.44 -13.60
C GLN A 95 2.63 13.91 -13.49
N ILE A 96 3.17 13.95 -12.29
CA ILE A 96 4.50 13.44 -11.98
C ILE A 96 4.37 11.98 -11.58
N ILE A 97 5.08 11.10 -12.27
CA ILE A 97 5.10 9.66 -12.00
C ILE A 97 6.47 9.31 -11.40
N LEU A 98 6.46 8.83 -10.16
CA LEU A 98 7.63 8.27 -9.49
C LEU A 98 7.53 6.75 -9.49
N ASP A 99 8.44 6.11 -10.21
CA ASP A 99 8.50 4.66 -10.34
C ASP A 99 9.70 4.08 -9.56
N TYR A 100 9.40 3.40 -8.47
CA TYR A 100 10.37 2.74 -7.59
C TYR A 100 10.38 1.24 -7.87
N ALA A 101 11.35 0.81 -8.67
CA ALA A 101 11.51 -0.59 -9.06
C ALA A 101 11.73 -1.54 -7.86
N LYS A 102 12.21 -1.00 -6.73
CA LYS A 102 12.37 -1.69 -5.45
C LYS A 102 11.88 -0.78 -4.33
N ALA A 103 10.93 -1.28 -3.54
CA ALA A 103 10.40 -0.63 -2.36
C ALA A 103 10.11 -1.69 -1.29
N ILE A 104 10.33 -1.34 -0.02
CA ILE A 104 10.03 -2.18 1.13
C ILE A 104 9.02 -1.46 2.00
N GLN A 105 7.88 -2.10 2.25
CA GLN A 105 6.89 -1.66 3.22
C GLN A 105 6.99 -2.57 4.45
N GLU A 106 7.21 -1.98 5.62
CA GLU A 106 7.30 -2.69 6.90
C GLU A 106 6.17 -2.24 7.83
N SER A 107 5.36 -3.20 8.28
CA SER A 107 4.38 -3.02 9.37
C SER A 107 4.95 -3.58 10.67
N VAL A 108 5.07 -2.74 11.70
CA VAL A 108 5.58 -3.14 13.01
C VAL A 108 4.41 -3.34 13.98
N PHE A 109 4.37 -4.50 14.62
CA PHE A 109 3.50 -4.85 15.74
C PHE A 109 4.36 -5.20 16.96
N ASP A 110 3.75 -5.32 18.14
CA ASP A 110 4.49 -5.58 19.39
C ASP A 110 5.37 -6.86 19.34
N GLN A 111 4.86 -7.93 18.72
CA GLN A 111 5.53 -9.23 18.65
C GLN A 111 5.74 -9.75 17.22
N LEU A 112 5.50 -8.91 16.21
CA LEU A 112 5.56 -9.30 14.81
C LEU A 112 6.00 -8.13 13.95
N ARG A 113 6.82 -8.39 12.95
CA ARG A 113 7.04 -7.45 11.84
C ARG A 113 6.63 -8.12 10.55
N VAL A 114 5.87 -7.42 9.71
CA VAL A 114 5.51 -7.90 8.38
C VAL A 114 6.18 -7.02 7.35
N VAL A 115 7.12 -7.61 6.60
CA VAL A 115 7.92 -6.93 5.59
C VAL A 115 7.43 -7.35 4.21
N ARG A 116 7.01 -6.39 3.38
CA ARG A 116 6.66 -6.63 1.97
C ARG A 116 7.64 -5.92 1.07
N GLU A 117 8.31 -6.69 0.22
CA GLU A 117 9.10 -6.14 -0.87
C GLU A 117 8.26 -6.11 -2.15
N GLY A 118 8.36 -5.00 -2.87
CA GLY A 118 7.63 -4.82 -4.11
C GLY A 118 8.19 -3.73 -5.00
N HIS A 119 7.35 -3.35 -5.95
CA HIS A 119 7.50 -2.22 -6.83
C HIS A 119 6.43 -1.20 -6.46
N LEU A 120 6.85 0.04 -6.18
CA LEU A 120 5.95 1.13 -5.85
C LEU A 120 5.89 2.12 -7.01
N ARG A 121 4.69 2.51 -7.42
CA ARG A 121 4.46 3.64 -8.32
C ARG A 121 3.58 4.66 -7.61
N ILE A 122 4.01 5.91 -7.58
CA ILE A 122 3.21 7.02 -7.07
C ILE A 122 3.02 8.02 -8.20
N VAL A 123 1.78 8.45 -8.40
CA VAL A 123 1.44 9.52 -9.35
C VAL A 123 0.96 10.72 -8.54
N PHE A 124 1.61 11.86 -8.73
CA PHE A 124 1.20 13.14 -8.16
C PHE A 124 0.47 13.98 -9.21
N ASN A 125 -0.58 14.66 -8.79
CA ASN A 125 -1.20 15.71 -9.60
C ASN A 125 -0.31 16.98 -9.62
N PRO A 126 -0.63 17.99 -10.45
CA PRO A 126 0.14 19.24 -10.49
C PRO A 126 0.20 19.99 -9.14
N ASP A 127 -0.77 19.77 -8.25
CA ASP A 127 -0.80 20.34 -6.89
C ASP A 127 0.02 19.53 -5.87
N LEU A 128 0.83 18.56 -6.33
CA LEU A 128 1.66 17.67 -5.51
C LEU A 128 0.88 16.79 -4.51
N LYS A 129 -0.40 16.55 -4.79
CA LYS A 129 -1.20 15.52 -4.09
C LYS A 129 -1.12 14.18 -4.80
N ILE A 130 -1.12 13.11 -4.02
CA ILE A 130 -1.13 11.74 -4.51
C ILE A 130 -2.44 11.49 -5.27
N ALA A 131 -2.36 11.31 -6.58
CA ALA A 131 -3.46 10.91 -7.45
C ALA A 131 -3.55 9.38 -7.60
N SER A 132 -2.43 8.67 -7.52
CA SER A 132 -2.39 7.22 -7.51
C SER A 132 -1.26 6.73 -6.62
N TRP A 133 -1.53 5.71 -5.82
CA TRP A 133 -0.53 5.00 -5.04
C TRP A 133 -0.68 3.51 -5.33
N GLU A 134 0.33 2.89 -5.93
CA GLU A 134 0.25 1.52 -6.44
C GLU A 134 1.43 0.70 -5.95
N PHE A 135 1.17 -0.32 -5.14
CA PHE A 135 2.21 -1.23 -4.66
C PHE A 135 1.99 -2.63 -5.22
N CYS A 136 2.93 -3.09 -6.04
CA CYS A 136 2.97 -4.45 -6.54
C CYS A 136 3.93 -5.28 -5.70
N ALA A 137 3.38 -6.00 -4.74
CA ALA A 137 4.14 -6.82 -3.82
C ALA A 137 4.65 -8.09 -4.53
N ARG A 138 5.95 -8.35 -4.38
CA ARG A 138 6.64 -9.52 -4.95
C ARG A 138 6.76 -10.64 -3.92
N ARG A 139 7.12 -10.30 -2.68
CA ARG A 139 7.22 -11.24 -1.56
C ARG A 139 6.78 -10.59 -0.25
N HIS A 140 6.49 -11.41 0.74
CA HIS A 140 6.32 -10.98 2.12
C HIS A 140 7.06 -11.91 3.07
N GLU A 141 7.54 -11.36 4.17
CA GLU A 141 8.19 -12.07 5.26
C GLU A 141 7.57 -11.64 6.59
N GLU A 142 7.41 -12.60 7.49
CA GLU A 142 6.93 -12.38 8.86
C GLU A 142 8.08 -12.67 9.82
N LEU A 143 8.49 -11.65 10.57
CA LEU A 143 9.64 -11.72 11.49
C LEU A 143 9.14 -11.69 12.92
N ILE A 144 9.47 -12.72 13.68
CA ILE A 144 9.12 -12.85 15.10
C ILE A 144 10.37 -12.58 15.95
N PRO A 145 10.29 -11.75 16.99
CA PRO A 145 11.41 -11.53 17.90
C PRO A 145 11.89 -12.84 18.52
N ARG A 146 13.21 -13.07 18.51
CA ARG A 146 13.83 -14.31 19.05
C ARG A 146 13.42 -14.60 20.49
N ARG A 147 13.26 -13.55 21.31
CA ARG A 147 12.79 -13.66 22.71
C ARG A 147 11.43 -14.34 22.87
N SER A 148 10.58 -14.29 21.84
CA SER A 148 9.25 -14.89 21.84
C SER A 148 9.25 -16.37 21.45
N ILE A 149 10.39 -16.89 20.96
CA ILE A 149 10.54 -18.27 20.46
C ILE A 149 11.24 -19.16 21.49
N ILE A 150 12.13 -18.58 22.31
CA ILE A 150 12.85 -19.33 23.34
C ILE A 150 11.95 -19.48 24.58
N PRO A 151 11.58 -20.71 25.00
CA PRO A 151 10.90 -20.92 26.26
C PRO A 151 11.84 -20.51 27.42
N GLN A 152 11.31 -19.71 28.35
CA GLN A 152 12.01 -19.34 29.59
C GLN A 152 12.22 -20.55 30.50
#